data_AF-A0A428W0R8-F1
#
_entry.id   AF-A0A428W0R8-F1
#
_cell.length_a   1.000
_cell.length_b   1.000
_cell.length_c   1.000
_cell.angle_alpha   90.00
_cell.angle_beta   90.00
_cell.angle_gamma   90.00
#
_symmetry.space_group_name_H-M   'P 1'
#
loop_
_entity.id
_entity.type
_entity.pdbx_description
1 polymer ?
#
loop_
_entity_poly.entity_id
_entity_poly.type
_entity_poly.pdbx_seq_one_letter_code
_entity_poly.pdbx_strand_id
1 'polypeptide(L)'
;MNYERPAMHRTIFAVDVEGYGDQHRTTPHRLALRDGLYRALSRAFDDAGVPWTDCQDQDCGDGVFVLAPPEIPKGPFVEFLPTALAVALHRHNRTHPAGARIRLRMALHAGEVAYDDHGVTAPAINQVFRLLAAPPLKQALKSSNGVLALITSAWFFDEVVRHSEGLDPTTFRPVRVAVKETRTTGWVSLPDRPYPADASLLAEEPPPAPVTAMDDYRIWRWFRRHAQVLTDREDAAWP
;
A
#
# COMPACT_ATOMS: atom_id res chain seq x y z
N MET A 1 12.01 -4.06 28.58
CA MET A 1 11.51 -4.23 27.19
C MET A 1 12.65 -4.82 26.40
N ASN A 2 12.62 -6.13 26.17
CA ASN A 2 13.57 -6.77 25.28
C ASN A 2 13.03 -6.62 23.87
N TYR A 3 13.78 -5.98 22.97
CA TYR A 3 13.53 -6.12 21.55
C TYR A 3 13.91 -7.54 21.18
N GLU A 4 12.95 -8.47 21.18
CA GLU A 4 13.20 -9.89 20.95
C GLU A 4 13.79 -10.16 19.55
N ARG A 5 13.62 -9.21 18.62
CA ARG A 5 14.14 -9.28 17.25
C ARG A 5 14.56 -7.88 16.77
N PRO A 6 15.64 -7.77 15.96
CA PRO A 6 15.96 -6.51 15.30
C PRO A 6 14.80 -6.05 14.42
N ALA A 7 14.60 -4.73 14.34
CA ALA A 7 13.61 -4.18 13.43
C ALA A 7 13.97 -4.55 11.98
N MET A 8 12.95 -4.91 11.19
CA MET A 8 13.13 -5.30 9.79
C MET A 8 12.14 -4.56 8.90
N HIS A 9 12.60 -4.19 7.71
CA HIS A 9 11.79 -3.55 6.69
C HIS A 9 10.83 -4.55 6.04
N ARG A 10 9.54 -4.48 6.38
CA ARG A 10 8.52 -5.45 5.93
C ARG A 10 7.49 -4.82 5.03
N THR A 11 6.95 -5.60 4.10
CA THR A 11 5.73 -5.23 3.37
C THR A 11 4.54 -5.36 4.31
N ILE A 12 3.71 -4.32 4.33
CA ILE A 12 2.54 -4.19 5.18
C ILE A 12 1.31 -4.09 4.27
N PHE A 13 0.43 -5.06 4.40
CA PHE A 13 -0.80 -5.18 3.64
C PHE A 13 -1.99 -5.12 4.61
N ALA A 14 -3.03 -4.40 4.25
CA ALA A 14 -4.30 -4.46 4.98
C ALA A 14 -5.49 -4.36 4.05
N VAL A 15 -6.57 -5.05 4.38
CA VAL A 15 -7.86 -4.95 3.71
C VAL A 15 -8.98 -4.73 4.70
N ASP A 16 -10.06 -4.10 4.24
CA ASP A 16 -11.29 -3.90 5.00
C ASP A 16 -12.51 -4.02 4.08
N VAL A 17 -13.58 -4.65 4.58
CA VAL A 17 -14.81 -4.91 3.86
C VAL A 17 -15.72 -3.69 3.86
N GLU A 18 -16.11 -3.22 2.66
CA GLU A 18 -17.09 -2.16 2.52
C GLU A 18 -18.44 -2.56 3.15
N GLY A 19 -18.93 -1.70 4.05
CA GLY A 19 -20.25 -1.86 4.67
C GLY A 19 -20.34 -3.08 5.59
N TYR A 20 -19.24 -3.55 6.19
CA TYR A 20 -19.29 -4.72 7.09
C TYR A 20 -20.32 -4.59 8.21
N GLY A 21 -20.40 -3.41 8.84
CA GLY A 21 -21.34 -3.10 9.91
C GLY A 21 -22.79 -2.79 9.47
N ASP A 22 -23.15 -2.99 8.20
CA ASP A 22 -24.52 -2.76 7.72
C ASP A 22 -25.54 -3.61 8.51
N GLN A 23 -26.59 -2.97 9.02
CA GLN A 23 -27.64 -3.61 9.82
C GLN A 23 -28.44 -4.65 9.03
N HIS A 24 -28.48 -4.55 7.70
CA HIS A 24 -29.11 -5.55 6.82
C HIS A 24 -28.28 -6.84 6.70
N ARG A 25 -27.02 -6.84 7.15
CA ARG A 25 -26.18 -8.04 7.19
C ARG A 25 -26.47 -8.84 8.46
N THR A 26 -27.11 -9.99 8.28
CA THR A 26 -27.35 -10.98 9.32
C THR A 26 -26.06 -11.69 9.73
N THR A 27 -26.08 -12.42 10.86
CA THR A 27 -24.93 -13.23 11.29
C THR A 27 -24.48 -14.24 10.23
N PRO A 28 -25.37 -14.99 9.54
CA PRO A 28 -24.98 -15.83 8.41
C PRO A 28 -24.27 -15.07 7.28
N HIS A 29 -24.71 -13.84 6.96
CA HIS A 29 -24.01 -13.02 5.97
C HIS A 29 -22.58 -12.70 6.43
N ARG A 30 -22.38 -12.33 7.70
CA ARG A 30 -21.06 -12.00 8.26
C ARG A 30 -20.11 -13.21 8.28
N LEU A 31 -20.63 -14.40 8.60
CA LEU A 31 -19.84 -15.64 8.53
C LEU A 31 -19.42 -15.95 7.09
N ALA A 32 -20.34 -15.86 6.12
CA ALA A 32 -20.03 -16.06 4.71
C ALA A 32 -19.05 -15.03 4.15
N LEU A 33 -19.12 -13.78 4.60
CA LEU A 33 -18.18 -12.71 4.25
C LEU A 33 -16.77 -13.02 4.77
N ARG A 34 -16.64 -13.41 6.04
CA ARG A 34 -15.34 -13.73 6.64
C ARG A 34 -14.70 -14.95 5.97
N ASP A 35 -15.46 -16.03 5.80
CA ASP A 35 -15.00 -17.24 5.11
C ASP A 35 -14.63 -16.94 3.63
N GLY A 36 -15.44 -16.15 2.94
CA GLY A 36 -15.15 -15.68 1.58
C GLY A 36 -13.90 -14.81 1.49
N LEU A 37 -13.70 -13.90 2.45
CA LEU A 37 -12.54 -13.01 2.53
C LEU A 37 -11.24 -13.81 2.68
N TYR A 38 -11.17 -14.70 3.67
CA TYR A 38 -9.97 -15.51 3.92
C TYR A 38 -9.64 -16.43 2.75
N ARG A 39 -10.65 -17.07 2.13
CA ARG A 39 -10.44 -17.86 0.91
C ARG A 39 -9.93 -17.02 -0.26
N ALA A 40 -10.48 -15.82 -0.46
CA ALA A 40 -10.05 -14.93 -1.52
C ALA A 40 -8.62 -14.42 -1.31
N LEU A 41 -8.26 -14.08 -0.07
CA LEU A 41 -6.90 -13.66 0.30
C LEU A 41 -5.89 -14.78 0.11
N SER A 42 -6.09 -15.94 0.74
CA SER A 42 -5.18 -17.09 0.61
C SER A 42 -4.96 -17.44 -0.87
N ARG A 43 -6.05 -17.51 -1.66
CA ARG A 43 -5.94 -17.79 -3.10
C ARG A 43 -5.15 -16.71 -3.86
N ALA A 44 -5.40 -15.44 -3.57
CA ALA A 44 -4.76 -14.33 -4.28
C ALA A 44 -3.27 -14.21 -3.95
N PHE A 45 -2.90 -14.49 -2.70
CA PHE A 45 -1.50 -14.55 -2.26
C PHE A 45 -0.75 -15.69 -2.97
N ASP A 46 -1.34 -16.89 -2.97
CA ASP A 46 -0.75 -18.05 -3.66
C ASP A 46 -0.61 -17.80 -5.18
N ASP A 47 -1.65 -17.26 -5.83
CA ASP A 47 -1.62 -16.93 -7.27
C ASP A 47 -0.60 -15.82 -7.59
N ALA A 48 -0.29 -14.94 -6.62
CA ALA A 48 0.72 -13.88 -6.76
C ALA A 48 2.15 -14.36 -6.46
N GLY A 49 2.35 -15.63 -6.10
CA GLY A 49 3.66 -16.16 -5.70
C GLY A 49 4.13 -15.63 -4.35
N VAL A 50 3.22 -15.15 -3.50
CA VAL A 50 3.48 -14.73 -2.12
C VAL A 50 2.84 -15.78 -1.21
N PRO A 51 3.59 -16.76 -0.68
CA PRO A 51 3.01 -17.83 0.12
C PRO A 51 2.26 -17.25 1.34
N TRP A 52 0.95 -17.49 1.42
CA TRP A 52 0.13 -16.98 2.52
C TRP A 52 0.64 -17.47 3.88
N THR A 53 1.11 -18.73 3.94
CA THR A 53 1.63 -19.38 5.15
C THR A 53 2.91 -18.77 5.70
N ASP A 54 3.67 -18.07 4.86
CA ASP A 54 4.92 -17.42 5.28
C ASP A 54 4.64 -16.02 5.85
N CYS A 55 3.45 -15.48 5.60
CA CYS A 55 3.03 -14.19 6.09
C CYS A 55 2.44 -14.30 7.50
N GLN A 56 2.61 -13.24 8.29
CA GLN A 56 1.92 -13.09 9.58
C GLN A 56 0.60 -12.35 9.34
N ASP A 57 -0.53 -13.02 9.47
CA ASP A 57 -1.85 -12.39 9.37
C ASP A 57 -2.49 -12.14 10.76
N GLN A 58 -3.31 -11.10 10.83
CA GLN A 58 -4.12 -10.74 11.99
C GLN A 58 -5.53 -10.37 11.55
N ASP A 59 -6.51 -11.00 12.19
CA ASP A 59 -7.92 -10.66 12.03
C ASP A 59 -8.23 -9.32 12.71
N CYS A 60 -8.86 -8.41 11.98
CA CYS A 60 -9.27 -7.10 12.49
C CYS A 60 -10.81 -6.97 12.63
N GLY A 61 -11.54 -8.08 12.56
CA GLY A 61 -13.00 -8.14 12.64
C GLY A 61 -13.67 -7.99 11.27
N ASP A 62 -13.55 -6.81 10.67
CA ASP A 62 -14.08 -6.45 9.35
C ASP A 62 -13.04 -6.46 8.23
N GLY A 63 -11.79 -6.77 8.59
CA GLY A 63 -10.64 -6.77 7.70
C GLY A 63 -9.54 -7.73 8.13
N VAL A 64 -8.47 -7.76 7.34
CA VAL A 64 -7.28 -8.58 7.61
C VAL A 64 -6.04 -7.72 7.41
N PHE A 65 -5.12 -7.82 8.37
CA PHE A 65 -3.81 -7.19 8.34
C PHE A 65 -2.75 -8.27 8.13
N VAL A 66 -1.77 -8.00 7.28
CA VAL A 66 -0.72 -8.96 6.93
C VAL A 66 0.64 -8.28 6.92
N LEU A 67 1.61 -8.93 7.56
CA LEU A 67 3.03 -8.60 7.47
C LEU A 67 3.76 -9.69 6.71
N ALA A 68 4.33 -9.32 5.57
CA ALA A 68 5.18 -10.23 4.80
C ALA A 68 6.58 -10.30 5.42
N PRO A 69 7.28 -11.45 5.33
CA PRO A 69 8.71 -11.54 5.61
C PRO A 69 9.52 -10.58 4.72
N PRO A 70 10.64 -10.05 5.23
CA PRO A 70 11.49 -9.13 4.46
C PRO A 70 12.12 -9.78 3.21
N GLU A 71 12.19 -11.12 3.16
CA GLU A 71 12.72 -11.89 2.03
C GLU A 71 11.76 -11.91 0.83
N ILE A 72 10.48 -11.60 1.04
CA ILE A 72 9.49 -11.55 -0.05
C ILE A 72 9.59 -10.20 -0.77
N PRO A 73 9.78 -10.20 -2.11
CA PRO A 73 9.77 -8.97 -2.91
C PRO A 73 8.46 -8.18 -2.78
N LYS A 74 8.55 -6.85 -2.88
CA LYS A 74 7.38 -5.95 -2.79
C LYS A 74 6.54 -5.91 -4.06
N GLY A 75 7.17 -6.10 -5.23
CA GLY A 75 6.52 -6.02 -6.55
C GLY A 75 5.23 -6.85 -6.66
N PRO A 76 5.24 -8.15 -6.31
CA PRO A 76 4.05 -8.99 -6.41
C PRO A 76 2.80 -8.48 -5.67
N PHE A 77 2.97 -7.73 -4.59
CA PHE A 77 1.86 -7.16 -3.82
C PHE A 77 1.07 -6.10 -4.60
N VAL A 78 1.67 -5.48 -5.61
CA VAL A 78 1.03 -4.44 -6.42
C VAL A 78 0.81 -4.86 -7.88
N GLU A 79 1.63 -5.77 -8.39
CA GLU A 79 1.57 -6.29 -9.77
C GLU A 79 0.50 -7.38 -9.95
N PHE A 80 0.49 -8.38 -9.06
CA PHE A 80 -0.29 -9.60 -9.28
C PHE A 80 -1.42 -9.75 -8.26
N LEU A 81 -1.11 -9.53 -6.98
CA LEU A 81 -2.04 -9.76 -5.86
C LEU A 81 -3.35 -8.98 -6.00
N PRO A 82 -3.38 -7.68 -6.34
CA PRO A 82 -4.64 -6.93 -6.41
C PRO A 82 -5.58 -7.47 -7.50
N THR A 83 -5.03 -7.84 -8.66
CA THR A 83 -5.79 -8.43 -9.77
C THR A 83 -6.32 -9.82 -9.40
N ALA A 84 -5.48 -10.68 -8.82
CA ALA A 84 -5.88 -12.00 -8.36
C ALA A 84 -6.99 -11.93 -7.29
N LEU A 85 -6.85 -11.00 -6.35
CA LEU A 85 -7.85 -10.73 -5.31
C LEU A 85 -9.17 -10.28 -5.91
N ALA A 86 -9.16 -9.32 -6.84
CA ALA A 86 -10.38 -8.88 -7.50
C ALA A 86 -11.09 -10.03 -8.27
N VAL A 87 -10.33 -10.90 -8.94
CA VAL A 87 -10.88 -12.10 -9.61
C VAL A 87 -11.54 -13.03 -8.60
N ALA A 88 -10.89 -13.31 -7.46
CA ALA A 88 -11.44 -14.16 -6.41
C ALA A 88 -12.73 -13.57 -5.81
N LEU A 89 -12.76 -12.26 -5.57
CA LEU A 89 -13.94 -11.53 -5.08
C LEU A 89 -15.10 -11.57 -6.08
N HIS A 90 -14.83 -11.37 -7.37
CA HIS A 90 -15.85 -11.50 -8.42
C HIS A 90 -16.43 -12.92 -8.45
N ARG A 91 -15.59 -13.96 -8.33
CA ARG A 91 -16.06 -15.35 -8.27
C ARG A 91 -16.96 -15.59 -7.07
N HIS A 92 -16.58 -15.12 -5.88
CA HIS A 92 -17.40 -15.19 -4.66
C HIS A 92 -18.73 -14.45 -4.87
N ASN A 93 -18.71 -13.21 -5.34
CA ASN A 93 -19.89 -12.36 -5.45
C ASN A 93 -20.95 -12.88 -6.42
N ARG A 94 -20.56 -13.64 -7.45
CA ARG A 94 -21.50 -14.25 -8.42
C ARG A 94 -22.36 -15.35 -7.79
N THR A 95 -21.86 -16.04 -6.77
CA THR A 95 -22.54 -17.17 -6.14
C THR A 95 -23.20 -16.81 -4.81
N HIS A 96 -23.06 -15.56 -4.35
CA HIS A 96 -23.56 -15.10 -3.06
C HIS A 96 -24.66 -14.03 -3.17
N PRO A 97 -25.63 -14.03 -2.24
CA PRO A 97 -26.66 -13.00 -2.16
C PRO A 97 -26.04 -11.64 -1.82
N ALA A 98 -26.76 -10.55 -2.11
CA ALA A 98 -26.26 -9.18 -1.95
C ALA A 98 -25.67 -8.89 -0.55
N GLY A 99 -26.30 -9.40 0.52
CA GLY A 99 -25.80 -9.23 1.90
C GLY A 99 -24.47 -9.91 2.20
N ALA A 100 -24.06 -10.90 1.39
CA ALA A 100 -22.81 -11.65 1.54
C ALA A 100 -21.79 -11.37 0.41
N ARG A 101 -22.06 -10.36 -0.45
CA ARG A 101 -21.10 -9.90 -1.45
C ARG A 101 -20.02 -9.04 -0.79
N ILE A 102 -18.79 -9.21 -1.25
CA ILE A 102 -17.60 -8.57 -0.72
C ILE A 102 -17.13 -7.51 -1.73
N ARG A 103 -16.91 -6.29 -1.24
CA ARG A 103 -16.10 -5.26 -1.90
C ARG A 103 -15.06 -4.81 -0.89
N LEU A 104 -13.82 -4.65 -1.32
CA LEU A 104 -12.70 -4.39 -0.43
C LEU A 104 -12.04 -3.05 -0.72
N ARG A 105 -11.60 -2.42 0.35
CA ARG A 105 -10.51 -1.45 0.32
C ARG A 105 -9.24 -2.18 0.70
N MET A 106 -8.14 -1.88 0.02
CA MET A 106 -6.82 -2.45 0.25
C MET A 106 -5.81 -1.33 0.42
N ALA A 107 -4.87 -1.49 1.35
CA ALA A 107 -3.79 -0.56 1.60
C ALA A 107 -2.43 -1.28 1.60
N LEU A 108 -1.43 -0.64 0.99
CA LEU A 108 -0.04 -1.12 0.94
C LEU A 108 0.94 -0.06 1.43
N HIS A 109 1.91 -0.52 2.22
CA HIS A 109 3.09 0.25 2.61
C HIS A 109 4.23 -0.72 2.93
N ALA A 110 5.40 -0.20 3.23
CA ALA A 110 6.50 -0.96 3.83
C ALA A 110 7.27 -0.04 4.78
N GLY A 111 7.83 -0.63 5.84
CA GLY A 111 8.53 0.13 6.86
C GLY A 111 9.22 -0.78 7.86
N GLU A 112 10.03 -0.19 8.73
CA GLU A 112 10.64 -0.89 9.86
C GLU A 112 9.57 -1.31 10.86
N VAL A 113 9.60 -2.57 11.27
CA VAL A 113 8.66 -3.17 12.20
C VAL A 113 9.39 -3.75 13.40
N ALA A 114 8.92 -3.43 14.61
CA ALA A 114 9.46 -3.92 15.87
C ALA A 114 8.49 -4.89 16.56
N TYR A 115 9.06 -5.84 17.30
CA TYR A 115 8.34 -6.88 18.04
C TYR A 115 8.54 -6.71 19.55
N ASP A 116 7.49 -7.02 20.32
CA ASP A 116 7.50 -7.10 21.78
C ASP A 116 6.63 -8.28 22.26
N ASP A 117 6.54 -8.47 23.57
CA ASP A 117 5.73 -9.52 24.21
C ASP A 117 4.22 -9.42 23.90
N HIS A 118 3.78 -8.29 23.31
CA HIS A 118 2.39 -8.01 22.95
C HIS A 118 2.14 -8.09 21.43
N GLY A 119 3.15 -8.46 20.65
CA GLY A 119 3.07 -8.67 19.21
C GLY A 119 3.94 -7.69 18.44
N VAL A 120 3.31 -6.81 17.67
CA VAL A 120 4.00 -6.00 16.66
C VAL A 120 3.52 -4.56 16.67
N THR A 121 4.45 -3.62 16.58
CA THR A 121 4.14 -2.19 16.56
C THR A 121 5.10 -1.41 15.69
N ALA A 122 4.57 -0.46 14.91
CA ALA A 122 5.37 0.45 14.11
C ALA A 122 4.56 1.67 13.63
N PRO A 123 5.20 2.83 13.44
CA PRO A 123 4.60 3.96 12.72
C PRO A 123 4.09 3.58 11.32
N ALA A 124 4.78 2.68 10.63
CA ALA A 124 4.38 2.19 9.31
C ALA A 124 3.05 1.41 9.34
N ILE A 125 2.78 0.66 10.41
CA ILE A 125 1.50 -0.04 10.61
C ILE A 125 0.37 0.97 10.79
N ASN A 126 0.59 2.00 11.63
CA ASN A 126 -0.36 3.09 11.78
C ASN A 126 -0.65 3.77 10.44
N GLN A 127 0.38 4.00 9.62
CA GLN A 127 0.22 4.61 8.31
C GLN A 127 -0.68 3.79 7.38
N VAL A 128 -0.52 2.46 7.32
CA VAL A 128 -1.40 1.59 6.50
C VAL A 128 -2.86 1.71 6.92
N PHE A 129 -3.17 1.65 8.21
CA PHE A 129 -4.55 1.81 8.67
C PHE A 129 -5.11 3.22 8.41
N ARG A 130 -4.26 4.25 8.43
CA ARG A 130 -4.65 5.63 8.10
C ARG A 130 -4.94 5.79 6.61
N LEU A 131 -4.18 5.12 5.74
CA LEU A 131 -4.46 5.03 4.31
C LEU A 131 -5.76 4.26 4.05
N LEU A 132 -5.95 3.10 4.69
CA LEU A 132 -7.14 2.26 4.55
C LEU A 132 -8.42 3.00 4.98
N ALA A 133 -8.33 3.82 6.03
CA ALA A 133 -9.44 4.63 6.53
C ALA A 133 -9.68 5.93 5.74
N ALA A 134 -8.84 6.26 4.76
CA ALA A 134 -8.87 7.55 4.07
C ALA A 134 -10.18 7.78 3.30
N PRO A 135 -10.87 8.93 3.51
CA PRO A 135 -12.09 9.25 2.76
C PRO A 135 -11.96 9.15 1.23
N PRO A 136 -10.85 9.58 0.60
CA PRO A 136 -10.65 9.41 -0.84
C PRO A 136 -10.72 7.96 -1.31
N LEU A 137 -10.14 7.00 -0.55
CA LEU A 137 -10.22 5.59 -0.89
C LEU A 137 -11.65 5.05 -0.77
N LYS A 138 -12.37 5.45 0.29
CA LYS A 138 -13.78 5.08 0.48
C LYS A 138 -14.63 5.60 -0.67
N GLN A 139 -14.39 6.83 -1.10
CA GLN A 139 -15.11 7.44 -2.22
C GLN A 139 -14.76 6.76 -3.55
N ALA A 140 -13.49 6.42 -3.79
CA ALA A 140 -13.06 5.73 -5.00
C ALA A 140 -13.77 4.38 -5.17
N LEU A 141 -13.84 3.57 -4.11
CA LEU A 141 -14.60 2.32 -4.17
C LEU A 141 -16.10 2.57 -4.37
N LYS A 142 -16.70 3.51 -3.60
CA LYS A 142 -18.13 3.82 -3.70
C LYS A 142 -18.55 4.27 -5.10
N SER A 143 -17.70 5.03 -5.80
CA SER A 143 -17.94 5.52 -7.16
C SER A 143 -17.60 4.51 -8.25
N SER A 144 -16.88 3.43 -7.93
CA SER A 144 -16.52 2.38 -8.87
C SER A 144 -17.61 1.31 -8.95
N ASN A 145 -17.78 0.72 -10.15
CA ASN A 145 -18.55 -0.52 -10.32
C ASN A 145 -17.70 -1.79 -10.05
N GLY A 146 -16.46 -1.61 -9.59
CA GLY A 146 -15.54 -2.68 -9.23
C GLY A 146 -15.70 -3.17 -7.79
N VAL A 147 -14.94 -4.22 -7.46
CA VAL A 147 -14.94 -4.87 -6.14
C VAL A 147 -13.72 -4.51 -5.30
N LEU A 148 -12.71 -3.86 -5.87
CA LEU A 148 -11.48 -3.54 -5.16
C LEU A 148 -11.03 -2.10 -5.42
N ALA A 149 -10.68 -1.39 -4.37
CA ALA A 149 -9.93 -0.15 -4.45
C ALA A 149 -8.64 -0.29 -3.63
N LEU A 150 -7.52 0.09 -4.22
CA LEU A 150 -6.20 0.02 -3.62
C LEU A 150 -5.72 1.44 -3.29
N ILE A 151 -5.04 1.61 -2.16
CA ILE A 151 -4.21 2.77 -1.88
C ILE A 151 -2.80 2.33 -1.49
N THR A 152 -1.78 2.98 -2.02
CA THR A 152 -0.39 2.84 -1.55
C THR A 152 0.02 4.11 -0.80
N SER A 153 1.02 4.00 0.07
CA SER A 153 1.72 5.21 0.56
C SER A 153 2.51 5.88 -0.56
N ALA A 154 2.89 7.15 -0.39
CA ALA A 154 3.81 7.83 -1.30
C ALA A 154 5.11 7.02 -1.50
N TRP A 155 5.77 6.63 -0.41
CA TRP A 155 6.99 5.80 -0.47
C TRP A 155 6.79 4.52 -1.29
N PHE A 156 5.70 3.78 -1.07
CA PHE A 156 5.48 2.53 -1.79
C PHE A 156 5.16 2.79 -3.27
N PHE A 157 4.52 3.91 -3.59
CA PHE A 157 4.32 4.31 -4.97
C PHE A 157 5.65 4.65 -5.65
N ASP A 158 6.43 5.55 -5.04
CA ASP A 158 7.66 6.06 -5.62
C ASP A 158 8.74 4.97 -5.73
N GLU A 159 8.90 4.11 -4.72
CA GLU A 159 9.97 3.11 -4.67
C GLU A 159 9.60 1.73 -5.27
N VAL A 160 8.31 1.44 -5.45
CA VAL A 160 7.86 0.12 -5.95
C VAL A 160 7.00 0.27 -7.21
N VAL A 161 5.92 1.05 -7.14
CA VAL A 161 4.95 1.14 -8.25
C VAL A 161 5.55 1.78 -9.49
N ARG A 162 6.28 2.89 -9.34
CA ARG A 162 6.91 3.60 -10.48
C ARG A 162 7.95 2.77 -11.21
N HIS A 163 8.55 1.79 -10.53
CA HIS A 163 9.63 0.96 -11.05
C HIS A 163 9.14 -0.43 -11.50
N SER A 164 7.83 -0.68 -11.46
CA SER A 164 7.25 -1.93 -11.91
C SER A 164 7.18 -1.99 -13.45
N GLU A 165 7.57 -3.13 -14.02
CA GLU A 165 7.38 -3.42 -15.45
C GLU A 165 6.02 -4.11 -15.72
N GLY A 166 5.38 -4.65 -14.68
CA GLY A 166 4.12 -5.42 -14.77
C GLY A 166 2.86 -4.60 -14.56
N LEU A 167 2.98 -3.32 -14.23
CA LEU A 167 1.89 -2.43 -13.84
C LEU A 167 2.10 -1.04 -14.44
N ASP A 168 1.04 -0.41 -14.92
CA ASP A 168 1.09 0.97 -15.40
C ASP A 168 0.90 1.97 -14.24
N PRO A 169 1.95 2.66 -13.76
CA PRO A 169 1.84 3.62 -12.66
C PRO A 169 0.96 4.83 -13.00
N THR A 170 0.71 5.13 -14.28
CA THR A 170 -0.15 6.24 -14.72
C THR A 170 -1.64 5.97 -14.47
N THR A 171 -1.99 4.74 -14.06
CA THR A 171 -3.35 4.37 -13.65
C THR A 171 -3.65 4.68 -12.18
N PHE A 172 -2.66 5.18 -11.42
CA PHE A 172 -2.85 5.63 -10.05
C PHE A 172 -3.25 7.10 -9.99
N ARG A 173 -3.87 7.52 -8.89
CA ARG A 173 -4.20 8.93 -8.63
C ARG A 173 -3.69 9.37 -7.27
N PRO A 174 -2.88 10.44 -7.20
CA PRO A 174 -2.44 10.97 -5.92
C PRO A 174 -3.65 11.59 -5.20
N VAL A 175 -3.78 11.30 -3.91
CA VAL A 175 -4.84 11.81 -3.05
C VAL A 175 -4.26 12.31 -1.74
N ARG A 176 -4.80 13.41 -1.23
CA ARG A 176 -4.44 13.92 0.09
C ARG A 176 -5.13 13.07 1.17
N VAL A 177 -4.32 12.46 2.03
CA VAL A 177 -4.78 11.65 3.16
C VAL A 177 -4.68 12.47 4.44
N ALA A 178 -5.83 12.71 5.06
CA ALA A 178 -5.95 13.44 6.32
C ALA A 178 -6.84 12.64 7.28
N VAL A 179 -6.22 11.77 8.08
CA VAL A 179 -6.92 10.88 9.03
C VAL A 179 -6.23 10.95 10.38
N LYS A 180 -6.99 11.27 11.43
CA LYS A 180 -6.46 11.58 12.77
C LYS A 180 -5.24 12.54 12.69
N GLU A 181 -4.11 12.19 13.31
CA GLU A 181 -2.82 12.89 13.28
C GLU A 181 -2.05 12.78 11.96
N THR A 182 -2.44 11.88 11.05
CA THR A 182 -1.70 11.65 9.80
C THR A 182 -2.12 12.63 8.72
N ARG A 183 -1.12 13.28 8.10
CA ARG A 183 -1.26 14.11 6.89
C ARG A 183 -0.19 13.64 5.90
N THR A 184 -0.61 13.03 4.79
CA THR A 184 0.31 12.46 3.78
C THR A 184 -0.35 12.41 2.41
N THR A 185 0.41 11.99 1.40
CA THR A 185 -0.10 11.63 0.08
C THR A 185 -0.21 10.11 0.00
N GLY A 186 -1.36 9.63 -0.47
CA GLY A 186 -1.53 8.25 -0.90
C GLY A 186 -1.81 8.19 -2.39
N TRP A 187 -1.64 7.04 -3.00
CA TRP A 187 -1.91 6.83 -4.42
C TRP A 187 -2.98 5.76 -4.59
N VAL A 188 -4.11 6.12 -5.17
CA VAL A 188 -5.27 5.24 -5.32
C VAL A 188 -5.29 4.62 -6.72
N SER A 189 -5.56 3.32 -6.80
CA SER A 189 -5.89 2.63 -8.05
C SER A 189 -7.12 1.74 -7.87
N LEU A 190 -7.68 1.29 -9.00
CA LEU A 190 -8.87 0.44 -9.06
C LEU A 190 -8.53 -0.82 -9.88
N PRO A 191 -8.03 -1.90 -9.27
CA PRO A 191 -7.44 -3.04 -10.00
C PRO A 191 -8.35 -3.69 -11.03
N ASP A 192 -9.67 -3.72 -10.80
CA ASP A 192 -10.64 -4.30 -11.74
C ASP A 192 -11.40 -3.27 -12.59
N ARG A 193 -11.19 -1.98 -12.33
CA ARG A 193 -11.78 -0.85 -13.05
C ARG A 193 -10.78 0.32 -13.11
N PRO A 194 -9.62 0.14 -13.75
CA PRO A 194 -8.50 1.08 -13.66
C PRO A 194 -8.91 2.48 -14.13
N TYR A 195 -8.31 3.51 -13.52
CA TYR A 195 -8.42 4.85 -14.06
C TYR A 195 -7.79 4.90 -15.46
N PRO A 196 -8.24 5.81 -16.34
CA PRO A 196 -7.53 6.09 -17.59
C PRO A 196 -6.07 6.41 -17.30
N ALA A 197 -5.15 5.97 -18.15
CA ALA A 197 -3.75 6.35 -18.06
C ALA A 197 -3.59 7.89 -18.10
N ASP A 198 -2.78 8.43 -17.20
CA ASP A 198 -2.43 9.86 -17.15
C ASP A 198 -0.92 10.03 -17.02
N ALA A 199 -0.25 10.19 -18.17
CA ALA A 199 1.19 10.34 -18.25
C ALA A 199 1.73 11.61 -17.57
N SER A 200 0.87 12.62 -17.32
CA SER A 200 1.29 13.86 -16.64
C SER A 200 1.72 13.62 -15.19
N LEU A 201 1.30 12.50 -14.58
CA LEU A 201 1.66 12.10 -13.22
C LEU A 201 3.10 11.61 -13.07
N LEU A 202 3.76 11.28 -14.20
CA LEU A 202 5.16 10.86 -14.24
C LEU A 202 6.07 11.94 -14.83
N ALA A 203 5.50 13.03 -15.36
CA ALA A 203 6.30 14.15 -15.80
C ALA A 203 7.02 14.74 -14.56
N GLU A 204 8.35 14.82 -14.62
CA GLU A 204 9.11 15.58 -13.62
C GLU A 204 8.59 17.02 -13.56
N GLU A 205 8.69 17.67 -12.40
CA GLU A 205 8.50 19.11 -12.32
C GLU A 205 9.35 19.77 -13.44
N PRO A 206 8.80 20.76 -14.18
CA PRO A 206 9.61 21.50 -15.14
C PRO A 206 10.88 21.96 -14.42
N PRO A 207 12.07 21.86 -15.06
CA PRO A 207 13.31 22.23 -14.42
C PRO A 207 13.15 23.62 -13.79
N PRO A 208 13.62 23.83 -12.54
CA PRO A 208 13.45 25.10 -11.87
C PRO A 208 13.90 26.21 -12.82
N ALA A 209 13.09 27.27 -12.92
CA ALA A 209 13.38 28.38 -13.81
C ALA A 209 14.86 28.77 -13.69
N PRO A 210 15.57 29.00 -14.82
CA PRO A 210 17.00 29.25 -14.78
C PRO A 210 17.27 30.39 -13.80
N VAL A 211 18.09 30.07 -12.79
CA VAL A 211 18.48 30.99 -11.72
C VAL A 211 19.25 32.14 -12.39
N THR A 212 18.54 33.24 -12.64
CA THR A 212 19.03 34.38 -13.43
C THR A 212 19.55 35.51 -12.54
N ALA A 213 19.57 35.31 -11.22
CA ALA A 213 20.11 36.25 -10.24
C ALA A 213 21.35 35.67 -9.53
N MET A 214 22.41 36.47 -9.46
CA MET A 214 23.72 36.09 -8.91
C MET A 214 23.71 35.80 -7.40
N ASP A 215 22.65 36.19 -6.67
CA ASP A 215 22.51 35.97 -5.22
C ASP A 215 22.09 34.54 -4.85
N ASP A 216 21.46 33.81 -5.76
CA ASP A 216 21.02 32.43 -5.53
C ASP A 216 22.13 31.38 -5.78
N TYR A 217 23.25 31.79 -6.42
CA TYR A 217 24.41 30.92 -6.66
C TYR A 217 25.12 30.51 -5.35
N ARG A 218 25.01 31.31 -4.28
CA ARG A 218 25.62 31.00 -2.97
C ARG A 218 24.83 29.93 -2.20
N ILE A 219 23.51 29.91 -2.34
CA ILE A 219 22.65 28.90 -1.70
C ILE A 219 22.82 27.55 -2.42
N TRP A 220 22.89 27.56 -3.75
CA TRP A 220 23.08 26.34 -4.54
C TRP A 220 24.48 25.70 -4.38
N ARG A 221 25.55 26.50 -4.22
CA ARG A 221 26.89 25.97 -3.86
C ARG A 221 26.96 25.35 -2.46
N TRP A 222 26.17 25.85 -1.50
CA TRP A 222 26.12 25.28 -0.14
C TRP A 222 25.47 23.89 -0.11
N PHE A 223 24.43 23.67 -0.92
CA PHE A 223 23.81 22.35 -1.09
C PHE A 223 24.74 21.34 -1.78
N ARG A 224 25.47 21.77 -2.83
CA ARG A 224 26.39 20.87 -3.57
C ARG A 224 27.63 20.46 -2.74
N ARG A 225 28.14 21.34 -1.86
CA ARG A 225 29.28 21.03 -0.98
C ARG A 225 28.95 20.02 0.13
N HIS A 226 27.67 19.93 0.54
CA HIS A 226 27.22 18.91 1.50
C HIS A 226 27.02 17.53 0.85
N ALA A 227 26.70 17.46 -0.44
CA ALA A 227 26.56 16.20 -1.17
C ALA A 227 27.91 15.52 -1.49
N GLN A 228 29.00 16.30 -1.63
CA GLN A 228 30.34 15.77 -1.94
C GLN A 228 31.12 15.26 -0.72
N VAL A 229 30.71 15.57 0.52
CA VAL A 229 31.39 15.11 1.75
C VAL A 229 31.05 13.66 2.12
N LEU A 230 30.10 13.02 1.43
CA LEU A 230 29.77 11.60 1.61
C LEU A 230 30.35 10.68 0.51
N THR A 231 31.02 11.22 -0.51
CA THR A 231 31.64 10.43 -1.59
C THR A 231 33.16 10.30 -1.45
N ASP A 232 33.82 11.11 -0.61
CA ASP A 232 35.28 11.06 -0.38
C ASP A 232 35.70 10.26 0.88
N ARG A 233 34.87 9.30 1.34
CA ARG A 233 35.22 8.43 2.49
C ARG A 233 35.43 6.95 2.18
N GLU A 234 35.56 6.59 0.90
CA GLU A 234 35.96 5.24 0.47
C GLU A 234 37.30 5.13 -0.28
N ASP A 235 38.01 6.23 -0.55
CA ASP A 235 39.35 6.18 -1.16
C ASP A 235 40.42 6.83 -0.24
N ALA A 236 40.75 6.14 0.85
CA ALA A 236 42.02 6.36 1.55
C ALA A 236 42.53 5.04 2.15
N ALA A 237 42.92 4.13 1.26
CA ALA A 237 43.80 3.02 1.56
C ALA A 237 45.28 3.45 1.49
N TRP A 238 46.05 2.98 2.48
CA TRP A 238 47.51 2.81 2.56
C TRP A 238 48.38 4.04 2.92
N PRO A 239 49.52 3.87 3.66
CA PRO A 239 50.29 2.63 3.81
C PRO A 239 50.41 1.97 5.20
#